data_AF-A0A7Y8Y5F5-F1
#
_entry.id   AF-A0A7Y8Y5F5-F1
#
_cell.length_a   1.000
_cell.length_b   1.000
_cell.length_c   1.000
_cell.angle_alpha   90.00
_cell.angle_beta   90.00
_cell.angle_gamma   90.00
#
_symmetry.space_group_name_H-M   'P 1'
#
loop_
_entity.id
_entity.type
_entity.pdbx_description
1 polymer ?
#
loop_
_entity_poly.entity_id
_entity_poly.type
_entity_poly.pdbx_seq_one_letter_code
_entity_poly.pdbx_strand_id
1 'polypeptide(L)'
;MKQILLIISIVIILGCSSVKTGVLSNNETLRKIETFLNDNIPQYKTIVENGFSHTEDGTLIGYSIYDLTDTTNVNKKVPDDGLPKIKFVKGHFYHVSPVISSISYSSIFYFDGNDFRVFKFVNCPNLGIKIDEVLEFADKELGGNPRKVQILTNIENYRKFGYYIEEDNYSQLNCN
;
A
#
# COMPACT_ATOMS: atom_id res chain seq x y z
N MET A 1 -20.40 -68.82 27.26
CA MET A 1 -20.39 -67.84 26.15
C MET A 1 -19.73 -66.56 26.65
N LYS A 2 -18.49 -66.29 26.22
CA LYS A 2 -17.71 -65.10 26.61
C LYS A 2 -18.02 -63.98 25.62
N GLN A 3 -18.64 -62.89 26.08
CA GLN A 3 -18.79 -61.67 25.29
C GLN A 3 -17.51 -60.84 25.42
N ILE A 4 -16.85 -60.62 24.28
CA ILE A 4 -15.67 -59.76 24.14
C ILE A 4 -16.19 -58.33 23.95
N LEU A 5 -15.87 -57.46 24.91
CA LEU A 5 -16.16 -56.03 24.84
C LEU A 5 -15.04 -55.35 24.03
N LEU A 6 -15.33 -54.93 22.81
CA LEU A 6 -14.41 -54.22 21.94
C LEU A 6 -14.45 -52.73 22.30
N ILE A 7 -13.41 -52.22 22.98
CA ILE A 7 -13.26 -50.79 23.25
C ILE A 7 -12.60 -50.15 22.02
N ILE A 8 -13.38 -49.42 21.23
CA ILE A 8 -12.87 -48.59 20.14
C ILE A 8 -12.45 -47.25 20.74
N SER A 9 -11.14 -47.10 20.96
CA SER A 9 -10.54 -45.81 21.28
C SER A 9 -10.53 -44.94 20.02
N ILE A 10 -11.45 -43.96 19.97
CA ILE A 10 -11.43 -42.91 18.96
C ILE A 10 -10.23 -42.00 19.27
N VAL A 11 -9.16 -42.14 18.48
CA VAL A 11 -8.04 -41.20 18.45
C VAL A 11 -8.56 -39.93 17.78
N ILE A 12 -8.94 -38.93 18.58
CA ILE A 12 -9.20 -37.58 18.10
C ILE A 12 -7.85 -36.98 17.73
N ILE A 13 -7.49 -37.08 16.45
CA ILE A 13 -6.39 -36.31 15.88
C ILE A 13 -6.87 -34.86 15.87
N LEU A 14 -6.52 -34.13 16.93
CA LEU A 14 -6.53 -32.67 16.93
C LEU A 14 -5.51 -32.23 15.88
N GLY A 15 -5.97 -32.15 14.63
CA GLY A 15 -5.28 -31.40 13.60
C GLY A 15 -5.14 -29.98 14.15
N CYS A 16 -3.91 -29.62 14.52
CA CYS A 16 -3.54 -28.22 14.64
C CYS A 16 -3.71 -27.61 13.25
N SER A 17 -4.90 -27.13 12.95
CA SER A 17 -5.08 -26.08 11.95
C SER A 17 -4.32 -24.89 12.50
N SER A 18 -3.06 -24.77 12.09
CA SER A 18 -2.32 -23.53 12.20
C SER A 18 -3.20 -22.46 11.59
N VAL A 19 -3.83 -21.65 12.45
CA VAL A 19 -4.45 -20.41 12.04
C VAL A 19 -3.30 -19.62 11.45
N LYS A 20 -3.21 -19.56 10.11
CA LYS A 20 -2.34 -18.61 9.43
C LYS A 20 -2.80 -17.24 9.93
N THR A 21 -2.12 -16.70 10.92
CA THR A 21 -2.23 -15.29 11.28
C THR A 21 -1.77 -14.54 10.04
N GLY A 22 -2.74 -14.11 9.23
CA GLY A 22 -2.58 -13.71 7.84
C GLY A 22 -1.88 -12.38 7.68
N VAL A 23 -0.59 -12.32 8.03
CA VAL A 23 0.27 -11.21 7.64
C VAL A 23 0.53 -11.37 6.15
N LEU A 24 0.05 -10.43 5.34
CA LEU A 24 0.35 -10.41 3.92
C LEU A 24 1.86 -10.34 3.70
N SER A 25 2.38 -11.15 2.79
CA SER A 25 3.75 -10.97 2.33
C SER A 25 3.89 -9.64 1.59
N ASN A 26 5.09 -9.06 1.60
CA ASN A 26 5.37 -7.83 0.86
C ASN A 26 4.92 -7.89 -0.62
N ASN A 27 5.14 -9.03 -1.29
CA ASN A 27 4.75 -9.20 -2.69
C ASN A 27 3.22 -9.24 -2.86
N GLU A 28 2.49 -9.91 -1.97
CA GLU A 28 1.02 -9.88 -2.01
C GLU A 28 0.49 -8.46 -1.80
N THR A 29 1.11 -7.72 -0.88
CA THR A 29 0.78 -6.32 -0.60
C THR A 29 1.05 -5.41 -1.81
N LEU A 30 2.18 -5.58 -2.49
CA LEU A 30 2.49 -4.87 -3.74
C LEU A 30 1.48 -5.20 -4.84
N ARG A 31 1.13 -6.48 -5.02
CA ARG A 31 0.12 -6.89 -6.01
C ARG A 31 -1.24 -6.24 -5.75
N LYS A 32 -1.66 -6.10 -4.49
CA LYS A 32 -2.89 -5.38 -4.14
C LYS A 32 -2.84 -3.91 -4.57
N ILE A 33 -1.73 -3.24 -4.30
CA ILE A 33 -1.51 -1.84 -4.71
C ILE A 33 -1.56 -1.72 -6.24
N GLU A 34 -0.91 -2.63 -6.96
CA GLU A 34 -0.86 -2.63 -8.42
C GLU A 34 -2.21 -2.89 -9.05
N THR A 35 -2.98 -3.85 -8.52
CA THR A 35 -4.37 -4.07 -8.94
C THR A 35 -5.17 -2.78 -8.76
N PHE A 36 -5.08 -2.13 -7.59
CA PHE A 36 -5.74 -0.84 -7.37
C PHE A 36 -5.32 0.22 -8.40
N LEU A 37 -4.02 0.39 -8.66
CA LEU A 37 -3.54 1.40 -9.60
C LEU A 37 -4.00 1.09 -11.04
N ASN A 38 -3.89 -0.16 -11.48
CA ASN A 38 -4.29 -0.58 -12.82
C ASN A 38 -5.80 -0.47 -13.07
N ASP A 39 -6.62 -0.71 -12.04
CA ASP A 39 -8.08 -0.59 -12.14
C ASP A 39 -8.53 0.87 -12.16
N ASN A 40 -7.81 1.75 -11.45
CA ASN A 40 -8.22 3.14 -11.28
C ASN A 40 -7.50 4.12 -12.21
N ILE A 41 -6.40 3.71 -12.85
CA ILE A 41 -5.60 4.52 -13.79
C ILE A 41 -5.28 3.66 -15.03
N PRO A 42 -6.31 3.14 -15.74
CA PRO A 42 -6.12 2.20 -16.84
C PRO A 42 -5.36 2.80 -18.02
N GLN A 43 -5.36 4.14 -18.17
CA GLN A 43 -4.63 4.85 -19.22
C GLN A 43 -3.11 4.63 -19.14
N TYR A 44 -2.55 4.27 -17.98
CA TYR A 44 -1.12 3.96 -17.89
C TYR A 44 -0.70 2.79 -18.78
N LYS A 45 -1.62 1.87 -19.09
CA LYS A 45 -1.37 0.75 -20.01
C LYS A 45 -1.07 1.18 -21.45
N THR A 46 -1.40 2.42 -21.81
CA THR A 46 -1.01 3.00 -23.11
C THR A 46 0.47 3.36 -23.17
N ILE A 47 1.14 3.47 -22.02
CA ILE A 47 2.57 3.83 -21.88
C ILE A 47 3.40 2.57 -21.62
N VAL A 48 2.90 1.69 -20.73
CA VAL A 48 3.55 0.41 -20.39
C VAL A 48 2.52 -0.71 -20.50
N GLU A 49 2.71 -1.65 -21.43
CA GLU A 49 1.73 -2.71 -21.75
C GLU A 49 1.26 -3.51 -20.52
N ASN A 50 2.19 -3.84 -19.63
CA ASN A 50 1.90 -4.58 -18.39
C ASN A 50 1.23 -3.74 -17.29
N GLY A 51 1.09 -2.42 -17.49
CA GLY A 51 0.61 -1.49 -16.49
C GLY A 51 1.56 -1.33 -15.30
N PHE A 52 1.02 -0.93 -14.15
CA PHE A 52 1.76 -0.84 -12.89
C PHE A 52 2.11 -2.24 -12.39
N SER A 53 3.37 -2.46 -12.05
CA SER A 53 3.89 -3.78 -11.66
C SER A 53 5.17 -3.67 -10.84
N HIS A 54 5.66 -4.79 -10.32
CA HIS A 54 6.98 -4.91 -9.72
C HIS A 54 7.72 -6.13 -10.28
N THR A 55 9.04 -6.05 -10.27
CA THR A 55 9.95 -7.17 -10.55
C THR A 55 9.96 -8.18 -9.39
N GLU A 56 10.57 -9.35 -9.58
CA GLU A 56 10.70 -10.36 -8.50
C GLU A 56 11.48 -9.85 -7.30
N ASP A 57 12.41 -8.92 -7.52
CA ASP A 57 13.12 -8.22 -6.46
C ASP A 57 12.34 -7.01 -5.91
N GLY A 58 11.07 -6.79 -6.26
CA GLY A 58 10.25 -5.74 -5.67
C GLY A 58 10.60 -4.32 -6.11
N THR A 59 11.36 -4.17 -7.20
CA THR A 59 11.54 -2.88 -7.88
C THR A 59 10.23 -2.47 -8.53
N LEU A 60 9.77 -1.24 -8.27
CA LEU A 60 8.46 -0.76 -8.74
C LEU A 60 8.55 -0.20 -10.16
N ILE A 61 7.57 -0.54 -10.99
CA ILE A 61 7.45 -0.10 -12.38
C ILE A 61 6.26 0.84 -12.48
N GLY A 62 6.55 2.12 -12.70
CA GLY A 62 5.54 3.13 -13.01
C GLY A 62 4.97 3.88 -11.82
N TYR A 63 5.31 3.49 -10.59
CA TYR A 63 4.82 4.12 -9.38
C TYR A 63 5.90 4.13 -8.29
N SER A 64 5.66 4.93 -7.25
CA SER A 64 6.50 5.00 -6.05
C SER A 64 5.66 4.83 -4.80
N ILE A 65 6.27 4.29 -3.74
CA ILE A 65 5.65 4.20 -2.41
C ILE A 65 6.57 4.87 -1.39
N TYR A 66 5.99 5.75 -0.58
CA TYR A 66 6.66 6.43 0.53
C TYR A 66 5.90 6.17 1.83
N ASP A 67 6.58 5.72 2.87
CA ASP A 67 6.01 5.64 4.21
C ASP A 67 6.00 7.03 4.86
N LEU A 68 4.79 7.56 5.11
CA LEU A 68 4.57 8.87 5.73
C LEU A 68 4.74 8.81 7.26
N THR A 69 4.76 7.61 7.83
CA THR A 69 4.97 7.35 9.27
C THR A 69 6.45 7.17 9.61
N ASP A 70 7.23 6.60 8.69
CA ASP A 70 8.68 6.51 8.72
C ASP A 70 9.28 6.86 7.35
N THR A 71 9.65 8.13 7.18
CA THR A 71 10.11 8.66 5.89
C THR A 71 11.47 8.12 5.43
N THR A 72 12.10 7.23 6.20
CA THR A 72 13.29 6.48 5.76
C THR A 72 12.93 5.21 4.98
N ASN A 73 11.69 4.74 5.10
CA ASN A 73 11.14 3.57 4.42
C ASN A 73 10.47 3.98 3.11
N VAL A 74 11.17 3.76 1.99
CA VAL A 74 10.73 4.22 0.67
C VAL A 74 11.10 3.21 -0.41
N ASN A 75 10.25 3.08 -1.42
CA ASN A 75 10.59 2.40 -2.67
C ASN A 75 10.33 3.33 -3.86
N LYS A 76 11.42 3.75 -4.50
CA LYS A 76 11.41 4.64 -5.67
C LYS A 76 11.66 3.80 -6.92
N LYS A 77 11.24 4.29 -8.08
CA LYS A 77 11.42 3.63 -9.40
C LYS A 77 12.89 3.42 -9.81
N VAL A 78 13.88 3.84 -9.01
CA VAL A 78 15.29 3.76 -9.39
C VAL A 78 15.80 2.33 -9.12
N PRO A 79 16.27 1.59 -10.14
CA PRO A 79 16.64 0.18 -9.97
C PRO A 79 17.98 -0.08 -9.24
N ASP A 80 18.69 0.96 -8.78
CA ASP A 80 20.16 0.85 -8.67
C ASP A 80 20.80 1.55 -7.47
N ASP A 81 20.05 1.88 -6.42
CA ASP A 81 20.59 2.54 -5.22
C ASP A 81 20.79 1.60 -4.02
N GLY A 82 20.54 0.29 -4.18
CA GLY A 82 20.70 -0.68 -3.09
C GLY A 82 19.84 -0.36 -1.86
N LEU A 83 18.83 0.50 -2.02
CA LEU A 83 17.96 0.94 -0.95
C LEU A 83 17.09 -0.22 -0.47
N PRO A 84 16.75 -0.26 0.84
CA PRO A 84 15.83 -1.26 1.36
C PRO A 84 14.47 -1.11 0.67
N LYS A 85 13.97 -2.21 0.10
CA LYS A 85 12.62 -2.33 -0.41
C LYS A 85 11.61 -1.87 0.64
N ILE A 86 10.48 -1.29 0.21
CA ILE A 86 9.40 -0.86 1.11
C ILE A 86 9.03 -2.00 2.05
N LYS A 87 8.90 -1.71 3.34
CA LYS A 87 8.35 -2.66 4.32
C LYS A 87 7.00 -2.17 4.80
N PHE A 88 5.99 -3.02 4.72
CA PHE A 88 4.66 -2.68 5.22
C PHE A 88 4.57 -2.99 6.72
N VAL A 89 4.26 -1.96 7.49
CA VAL A 89 4.21 -1.98 8.95
C VAL A 89 2.80 -1.60 9.38
N LYS A 90 2.22 -2.43 10.25
CA LYS A 90 0.88 -2.17 10.77
C LYS A 90 0.83 -0.79 11.43
N GLY A 91 -0.25 -0.05 11.16
CA GLY A 91 -0.50 1.28 11.69
C GLY A 91 0.21 2.40 10.91
N HIS A 92 0.89 2.09 9.81
CA HIS A 92 1.58 3.10 9.01
C HIS A 92 0.72 3.59 7.84
N PHE A 93 1.00 4.84 7.45
CA PHE A 93 0.44 5.52 6.31
C PHE A 93 1.45 5.55 5.16
N TYR A 94 0.99 5.27 3.94
CA TYR A 94 1.82 5.21 2.75
C TYR A 94 1.25 6.12 1.66
N HIS A 95 2.10 6.98 1.11
CA HIS A 95 1.79 7.70 -0.12
C HIS A 95 2.16 6.82 -1.31
N VAL A 96 1.18 6.57 -2.18
CA VAL A 96 1.32 5.80 -3.42
C VAL A 96 0.96 6.72 -4.57
N SER A 97 1.85 6.85 -5.54
CA SER A 97 1.59 7.67 -6.72
C SER A 97 2.27 7.10 -7.97
N PRO A 98 1.62 7.18 -9.15
CA PRO A 98 2.31 7.04 -10.42
C PRO A 98 3.46 8.03 -10.51
N VAL A 99 4.54 7.63 -11.18
CA VAL A 99 5.69 8.51 -11.37
C VAL A 99 5.51 9.50 -12.50
N ILE A 100 4.53 9.30 -13.37
CA ILE A 100 4.30 10.17 -14.52
C ILE A 100 3.43 11.33 -14.09
N SER A 101 3.93 12.56 -14.23
CA SER A 101 3.30 13.76 -13.65
C SER A 101 1.88 14.01 -14.16
N SER A 102 1.62 13.81 -15.46
CA SER A 102 0.31 14.04 -16.08
C SER A 102 -0.81 13.16 -15.49
N ILE A 103 -0.46 11.98 -14.99
CA ILE A 103 -1.36 10.98 -14.41
C ILE A 103 -1.00 10.64 -12.97
N SER A 104 -0.32 11.54 -12.26
CA SER A 104 0.20 11.34 -10.90
C SER A 104 -0.90 11.42 -9.83
N TYR A 105 -1.96 10.64 -9.98
CA TYR A 105 -3.04 10.55 -9.00
C TYR A 105 -2.51 9.95 -7.70
N SER A 106 -2.33 10.80 -6.69
CA SER A 106 -1.78 10.42 -5.40
C SER A 106 -2.86 9.79 -4.54
N SER A 107 -2.55 8.65 -3.95
CA SER A 107 -3.43 7.99 -2.98
C SER A 107 -2.67 7.77 -1.67
N ILE A 108 -3.41 7.75 -0.56
CA ILE A 108 -2.85 7.44 0.75
C ILE A 108 -3.43 6.11 1.21
N PHE A 109 -2.58 5.22 1.69
CA PHE A 109 -2.93 3.89 2.14
C PHE A 109 -2.61 3.78 3.63
N TYR A 110 -3.51 3.24 4.44
CA TYR A 110 -3.26 2.88 5.83
C TYR A 110 -3.26 1.37 5.99
N PHE A 111 -2.17 0.80 6.48
CA PHE A 111 -2.04 -0.65 6.62
C PHE A 111 -2.44 -1.10 8.02
N ASP A 112 -3.50 -1.91 8.16
CA ASP A 112 -3.96 -2.39 9.46
C ASP A 112 -3.26 -3.69 9.95
N GLY A 113 -2.35 -4.20 9.12
CA GLY A 113 -1.61 -5.46 9.33
C GLY A 113 -2.08 -6.61 8.43
N ASN A 114 -3.31 -6.55 7.92
CA ASN A 114 -3.90 -7.57 7.05
C ASN A 114 -4.34 -6.99 5.71
N ASP A 115 -4.76 -5.73 5.68
CA ASP A 115 -5.18 -5.05 4.46
C ASP A 115 -4.92 -3.55 4.51
N PHE A 116 -5.22 -2.88 3.39
CA PHE A 116 -5.20 -1.43 3.32
C PHE A 116 -6.59 -0.84 3.39
N ARG A 117 -6.71 0.22 4.18
CA ARG A 117 -7.68 1.28 3.91
C ARG A 117 -7.09 2.23 2.88
N VAL A 118 -7.81 2.48 1.79
CA VAL A 118 -7.32 3.29 0.67
C VAL A 118 -8.09 4.61 0.59
N PHE A 119 -7.35 5.72 0.65
CA PHE A 119 -7.82 7.07 0.39
C PHE A 119 -7.39 7.43 -1.04
N LYS A 120 -8.32 7.20 -1.97
CA LYS A 120 -8.08 7.33 -3.41
C LYS A 120 -7.95 8.80 -3.81
N PHE A 121 -6.94 9.09 -4.63
CA PHE A 121 -6.81 10.33 -5.43
C PHE A 121 -6.96 11.62 -4.63
N VAL A 122 -6.22 11.72 -3.52
CA VAL A 122 -6.26 12.83 -2.57
C VAL A 122 -5.83 14.19 -3.17
N ASN A 123 -5.21 14.19 -4.35
CA ASN A 123 -4.87 15.41 -5.11
C ASN A 123 -5.93 15.80 -6.15
N CYS A 124 -6.99 15.01 -6.33
CA CYS A 124 -8.06 15.26 -7.30
C CYS A 124 -9.43 15.26 -6.61
N PRO A 125 -9.90 16.42 -6.09
CA PRO A 125 -11.12 16.51 -5.27
C PRO A 125 -12.40 16.00 -5.95
N ASN A 126 -12.45 16.00 -7.28
CA ASN A 126 -13.62 15.53 -8.03
C ASN A 126 -13.62 14.00 -8.27
N LEU A 127 -12.49 13.33 -8.04
CA LEU A 127 -12.30 11.89 -8.33
C LEU A 127 -11.99 11.06 -7.07
N GLY A 128 -11.68 11.73 -5.96
CA GLY A 128 -11.11 11.11 -4.77
C GLY A 128 -11.62 11.68 -3.45
N ILE A 129 -11.01 11.22 -2.36
CA ILE A 129 -11.29 11.69 -1.00
C ILE A 129 -10.51 12.96 -0.71
N LYS A 130 -11.09 13.90 0.04
CA LYS A 130 -10.39 15.12 0.46
C LYS A 130 -9.31 14.82 1.50
N ILE A 131 -8.22 15.57 1.46
CA ILE A 131 -7.12 15.38 2.41
C ILE A 131 -7.56 15.53 3.87
N ASP A 132 -8.53 16.41 4.15
CA ASP A 132 -9.09 16.62 5.50
C ASP A 132 -9.70 15.34 6.09
N GLU A 133 -10.37 14.54 5.27
CA GLU A 133 -10.95 13.25 5.71
C GLU A 133 -9.85 12.22 6.04
N VAL A 134 -8.72 12.27 5.32
CA VAL A 134 -7.54 11.44 5.63
C VAL A 134 -6.90 11.88 6.95
N LEU A 135 -6.79 13.19 7.16
CA LEU A 135 -6.22 13.77 8.38
C LEU A 135 -7.08 13.46 9.60
N GLU A 136 -8.41 13.57 9.48
CA GLU A 136 -9.34 13.20 10.56
C GLU A 136 -9.20 11.72 10.93
N PHE A 137 -9.18 10.84 9.92
CA PHE A 137 -8.96 9.41 10.15
C PHE A 137 -7.61 9.14 10.81
N ALA A 138 -6.53 9.75 10.31
CA ALA A 138 -5.19 9.57 10.85
C ALA A 138 -5.08 10.09 12.29
N ASP A 139 -5.69 11.24 12.60
CA ASP A 139 -5.70 11.82 13.94
C ASP A 139 -6.27 10.83 14.96
N LYS A 140 -7.37 10.17 14.60
CA LYS A 140 -8.02 9.14 15.41
C LYS A 140 -7.16 7.88 15.56
N GLU A 141 -6.65 7.32 14.46
CA GLU A 141 -5.88 6.07 14.48
C GLU A 141 -4.53 6.21 15.20
N LEU A 142 -3.88 7.38 15.09
CA LEU A 142 -2.60 7.63 15.73
C LEU A 142 -2.73 7.78 17.25
N GLY A 143 -3.89 8.17 17.78
CA GLY A 143 -4.15 8.26 19.22
C GLY A 143 -3.05 9.02 19.98
N GLY A 144 -2.47 8.36 21.00
CA GLY A 144 -1.37 8.90 21.82
C GLY A 144 0.04 8.74 21.23
N ASN A 145 0.18 8.46 19.93
CA ASN A 145 1.49 8.30 19.30
C ASN A 145 2.35 9.58 19.47
N PRO A 146 3.58 9.48 20.02
CA PRO A 146 4.41 10.65 20.28
C PRO A 146 4.83 11.41 19.01
N ARG A 147 4.78 10.76 17.84
CA ARG A 147 5.08 11.35 16.54
C ARG A 147 3.83 11.83 15.79
N LYS A 148 2.64 11.78 16.41
CA LYS A 148 1.35 12.08 15.75
C LYS A 148 1.38 13.38 14.96
N VAL A 149 1.84 14.48 15.56
CA VAL A 149 1.93 15.79 14.88
C VAL A 149 2.78 15.71 13.61
N GLN A 150 3.97 15.10 13.70
CA GLN A 150 4.86 14.94 12.54
C GLN A 150 4.21 14.08 11.44
N ILE A 151 3.55 12.98 11.81
CA ILE A 151 2.89 12.08 10.85
C ILE A 151 1.74 12.81 10.15
N LEU A 152 0.93 13.58 10.89
CA LEU A 152 -0.13 14.40 10.30
C LEU A 152 0.44 15.47 9.36
N THR A 153 1.54 16.14 9.73
CA THR A 153 2.23 17.08 8.83
C THR A 153 2.70 16.38 7.55
N ASN A 154 3.24 15.16 7.66
CA ASN A 154 3.67 14.39 6.49
C ASN A 154 2.49 14.02 5.59
N ILE A 155 1.37 13.60 6.18
CA ILE A 155 0.13 13.29 5.47
C ILE A 155 -0.40 14.54 4.76
N GLU A 156 -0.50 15.68 5.44
CA GLU A 156 -0.95 16.94 4.83
C GLU A 156 -0.05 17.35 3.66
N ASN A 157 1.25 17.09 3.78
CA ASN A 157 2.27 17.43 2.79
C ASN A 157 2.67 16.24 1.90
N TYR A 158 1.81 15.23 1.71
CA TYR A 158 2.14 13.95 1.08
C TYR A 158 2.86 14.08 -0.28
N ARG A 159 2.55 15.10 -1.09
CA ARG A 159 3.20 15.31 -2.41
C ARG A 159 4.68 15.64 -2.32
N LYS A 160 5.21 16.06 -1.17
CA LYS A 160 6.67 16.18 -0.97
C LYS A 160 7.35 14.81 -0.92
N PHE A 161 6.58 13.75 -0.68
CA PHE A 161 7.03 12.37 -0.54
C PHE A 161 6.66 11.54 -1.77
N GLY A 162 6.88 12.07 -2.97
CA GLY A 162 6.66 11.35 -4.23
C GLY A 162 7.89 11.43 -5.13
N TYR A 163 7.90 10.59 -6.16
CA TYR A 163 8.85 10.70 -7.26
C TYR A 163 8.07 10.96 -8.55
N TYR A 164 8.30 12.12 -9.17
CA TYR A 164 7.54 12.56 -10.34
C TYR A 164 8.50 12.90 -11.47
N ILE A 165 8.24 12.30 -12.63
CA ILE A 165 8.91 12.53 -13.90
C ILE A 165 8.01 13.48 -14.66
N GLU A 166 8.54 14.64 -15.01
CA GLU A 166 7.86 15.61 -15.88
C GLU A 166 7.90 15.11 -17.32
N GLU A 167 6.73 15.05 -17.96
CA GLU A 167 6.62 14.78 -19.39
C GLU A 167 6.61 16.16 -20.07
N ASP A 168 7.80 16.66 -20.35
CA ASP A 168 8.00 17.98 -20.93
C ASP A 168 7.51 19.11 -19.99
N ASN A 169 7.98 20.34 -20.19
CA ASN A 169 7.76 21.45 -19.24
C ASN A 169 6.29 21.91 -19.09
N TYR A 170 5.31 21.16 -19.61
CA TYR A 170 3.89 21.53 -19.64
C TYR A 170 2.94 20.43 -19.12
N SER A 171 3.43 19.26 -18.70
CA SER A 171 2.54 18.22 -18.15
C SER A 171 2.00 18.65 -16.78
N GLN A 172 0.75 19.13 -16.76
CA GLN A 172 -0.02 19.32 -15.52
C GLN A 172 -0.82 18.07 -15.21
N LEU A 173 -0.99 17.78 -13.91
CA LEU A 173 -1.89 16.73 -13.44
C LEU A 173 -3.30 17.00 -13.96
N ASN A 174 -3.87 16.04 -14.68
CA ASN A 174 -5.20 16.15 -15.25
C ASN A 174 -6.23 15.38 -14.41
N CYS A 175 -6.98 16.09 -13.57
CA CYS A 175 -8.05 15.51 -12.72
C CYS A 175 -9.42 15.44 -13.42
N ASN A 176 -9.47 15.48 -14.76
CA ASN A 176 -10.72 15.40 -15.53
C ASN A 176 -11.26 13.98 -15.66
#